data_AF-A0A970FV91-F1
#
_entry.id   AF-A0A970FV91-F1
#
_cell.length_a   1.000
_cell.length_b   1.000
_cell.length_c   1.000
_cell.angle_alpha   90.00
_cell.angle_beta   90.00
_cell.angle_gamma   90.00
#
_symmetry.space_group_name_H-M   'P 1'
#
loop_
_entity.id
_entity.type
_entity.pdbx_description
1 polymer ?
#
loop_
_entity_poly.entity_id
_entity_poly.type
_entity_poly.pdbx_seq_one_letter_code
_entity_poly.pdbx_strand_id
1 'polypeptide(L)'
;GWMLDLYRHWNIDDPHSREMIARRYVERLVGCIENVTNKSCKLPHSEKRKKIKQMLNGEHVGPCLKQAKPRSLMMKILLIPIRMRNVTLTMAKGKVISLVKSTNIKLFATLKANR
;
A
#
# COMPACT_ATOMS: atom_id res chain seq x y z
N GLY A 1 -9.79 5.08 -14.95
CA GLY A 1 -9.84 5.15 -13.48
C GLY A 1 -9.63 6.59 -13.11
N TRP A 2 -10.49 7.18 -12.28
CA TRP A 2 -10.76 8.64 -12.29
C TRP A 2 -9.53 9.55 -12.38
N MET A 3 -8.44 9.24 -11.66
CA MET A 3 -7.21 10.05 -11.69
C MET A 3 -6.48 9.98 -13.03
N LEU A 4 -6.37 8.81 -13.65
CA LEU A 4 -5.77 8.65 -14.99
C LEU A 4 -6.63 9.33 -16.07
N ASP A 5 -7.94 9.37 -15.87
CA ASP A 5 -8.87 10.01 -16.81
C ASP A 5 -8.73 11.54 -16.74
N LEU A 6 -8.56 12.08 -15.52
CA LEU A 6 -8.28 13.50 -15.28
C LEU A 6 -6.95 13.96 -15.89
N TYR A 7 -5.86 13.22 -15.68
CA TYR A 7 -4.55 13.57 -16.23
C TYR A 7 -4.55 13.54 -17.76
N ARG A 8 -5.26 12.58 -18.36
CA ARG A 8 -5.47 12.53 -19.81
C ARG A 8 -6.28 13.72 -20.31
N HIS A 9 -7.33 14.10 -19.61
CA HIS A 9 -8.14 15.27 -19.98
C HIS A 9 -7.32 16.58 -19.97
N TRP A 10 -6.39 16.73 -19.02
CA TRP A 10 -5.48 17.87 -18.97
C TRP A 10 -4.20 17.71 -19.80
N ASN A 11 -4.08 16.63 -20.58
CA ASN A 11 -2.92 16.31 -21.41
C ASN A 11 -1.59 16.28 -20.63
N ILE A 12 -1.61 15.77 -19.39
CA ILE A 12 -0.44 15.64 -18.52
C ILE A 12 0.07 14.21 -18.57
N ASP A 13 1.24 13.99 -19.17
CA ASP A 13 1.92 12.70 -19.21
C ASP A 13 3.46 12.84 -19.17
N ASP A 14 3.94 13.47 -18.11
CA ASP A 14 5.37 13.60 -17.83
C ASP A 14 5.87 12.53 -16.82
N PRO A 15 7.18 12.27 -16.74
CA PRO A 15 7.71 11.27 -15.81
C PRO A 15 7.36 11.52 -14.34
N HIS A 16 7.24 12.77 -13.90
CA HIS A 16 6.89 13.10 -12.51
C HIS A 16 5.43 12.83 -12.20
N SER A 17 4.51 13.18 -13.12
CA SER A 17 3.09 12.85 -12.94
C SER A 17 2.87 11.33 -12.88
N ARG A 18 3.50 10.56 -13.77
CA ARG A 18 3.40 9.09 -13.72
C ARG A 18 3.98 8.50 -12.43
N GLU A 19 5.12 9.01 -11.95
CA GLU A 19 5.68 8.62 -10.64
C GLU A 19 4.71 8.92 -9.50
N MET A 20 4.12 10.12 -9.49
CA MET A 20 3.20 10.55 -8.45
C MET A 20 1.95 9.67 -8.38
N ILE A 21 1.36 9.35 -9.55
CA ILE A 21 0.19 8.46 -9.63
C ILE A 21 0.56 7.05 -9.17
N ALA A 22 1.68 6.50 -9.65
CA ALA A 22 2.16 5.18 -9.25
C ALA A 22 2.42 5.11 -7.73
N ARG A 23 3.08 6.12 -7.17
CA ARG A 23 3.35 6.21 -5.74
C ARG A 23 2.05 6.30 -4.92
N ARG A 24 1.10 7.13 -5.33
CA ARG A 24 -0.22 7.23 -4.70
C ARG A 24 -0.99 5.91 -4.74
N TYR A 25 -0.94 5.19 -5.87
CA TYR A 25 -1.53 3.86 -5.99
C TYR A 25 -0.93 2.89 -4.97
N VAL A 26 0.40 2.85 -4.88
CA VAL A 26 1.12 1.97 -3.96
C VAL A 26 0.84 2.34 -2.49
N GLU A 27 0.81 3.62 -2.14
CA GLU A 27 0.39 4.09 -0.81
C GLU A 27 -1.04 3.65 -0.47
N ARG A 28 -1.96 3.73 -1.44
CA ARG A 28 -3.34 3.31 -1.26
C ARG A 28 -3.45 1.79 -1.08
N LEU A 29 -2.66 1.02 -1.83
CA LEU A 29 -2.56 -0.43 -1.71
C LEU A 29 -2.10 -0.83 -0.30
N VAL A 30 -1.05 -0.19 0.21
CA VAL A 30 -0.59 -0.41 1.59
C VAL A 30 -1.70 -0.09 2.60
N GLY A 31 -2.43 1.01 2.42
CA GLY A 31 -3.57 1.34 3.27
C GLY A 31 -4.72 0.32 3.20
N CYS A 32 -5.00 -0.24 2.01
CA CYS A 32 -5.98 -1.33 1.86
C CYS A 32 -5.54 -2.60 2.60
N ILE A 33 -4.26 -2.97 2.50
CA ILE A 33 -3.69 -4.10 3.22
C ILE A 33 -3.77 -3.87 4.74
N GLU A 34 -3.39 -2.68 5.23
CA GLU A 34 -3.51 -2.31 6.64
C GLU A 34 -4.95 -2.52 7.13
N ASN A 35 -5.94 -2.03 6.39
CA ASN A 35 -7.35 -2.16 6.73
C ASN A 35 -7.82 -3.62 6.81
N VAL A 36 -7.36 -4.51 5.91
CA VAL A 36 -7.70 -5.95 5.95
C VAL A 36 -7.04 -6.64 7.14
N THR A 37 -5.84 -6.20 7.52
CA THR A 37 -5.08 -6.79 8.65
C THR A 37 -5.44 -6.21 10.01
N ASN A 38 -6.20 -5.11 10.05
CA ASN A 38 -6.63 -4.47 11.28
C ASN A 38 -7.52 -5.41 12.11
N LYS A 39 -7.43 -5.31 13.44
CA LYS A 39 -8.26 -6.03 14.42
C LYS A 39 -9.75 -5.79 14.20
N SER A 40 -10.15 -4.61 13.74
CA SER A 40 -11.56 -4.29 13.43
C SER A 40 -12.12 -5.03 12.20
N CYS A 41 -11.26 -5.64 11.38
CA CYS A 41 -11.72 -6.42 10.23
C CYS A 41 -12.25 -7.78 10.68
N LYS A 42 -13.57 -7.98 10.56
CA LYS A 42 -14.29 -9.20 10.97
C LYS A 42 -14.11 -10.40 10.03
N LEU A 43 -13.44 -10.23 8.89
CA LEU A 43 -13.23 -11.33 7.94
C LEU A 43 -12.42 -12.46 8.59
N PRO A 44 -12.75 -13.73 8.32
CA PRO A 44 -11.96 -14.85 8.77
C PRO A 44 -10.55 -14.82 8.15
N HIS A 45 -9.60 -15.47 8.80
CA HIS A 45 -8.18 -15.42 8.40
C HIS A 45 -7.95 -15.91 6.95
N SER A 46 -8.68 -16.94 6.52
CA SER A 46 -8.65 -17.48 5.16
C SER A 46 -9.08 -16.44 4.12
N GLU A 47 -10.15 -15.70 4.38
CA GLU A 47 -10.64 -14.64 3.49
C GLU A 47 -9.72 -13.43 3.45
N LYS A 48 -9.16 -13.03 4.59
CA LYS A 48 -8.11 -11.98 4.63
C LYS A 48 -6.93 -12.37 3.74
N ARG A 49 -6.48 -13.62 3.81
CA ARG A 49 -5.41 -14.16 2.98
C ARG A 49 -5.78 -14.12 1.49
N LYS A 50 -6.99 -14.56 1.12
CA LYS A 50 -7.49 -14.53 -0.26
C LYS A 50 -7.55 -13.09 -0.80
N LYS A 51 -8.05 -12.16 0.01
CA LYS A 51 -8.19 -10.75 -0.37
C LYS A 51 -6.83 -10.07 -0.56
N ILE A 52 -5.87 -10.32 0.32
CA ILE A 52 -4.50 -9.82 0.16
C ILE A 52 -3.84 -10.45 -1.08
N LYS A 53 -4.03 -11.76 -1.32
CA LYS A 53 -3.53 -12.41 -2.54
C LYS A 53 -4.09 -11.76 -3.82
N GLN A 54 -5.39 -11.44 -3.84
CA GLN A 54 -6.01 -10.70 -4.94
C GLN A 54 -5.41 -9.29 -5.10
N MET A 55 -5.24 -8.57 -4.00
CA MET A 55 -4.63 -7.24 -4.01
C MET A 55 -3.20 -7.25 -4.55
N LEU A 56 -2.38 -8.24 -4.20
CA LEU A 56 -0.99 -8.36 -4.66
C LEU A 56 -0.87 -8.80 -6.14
N ASN A 57 -1.86 -9.52 -6.64
CA ASN A 57 -1.94 -9.99 -8.02
C ASN A 57 -2.71 -9.02 -8.94
N GLY A 58 -3.10 -7.84 -8.45
CA GLY A 58 -3.74 -6.83 -9.27
C GLY A 58 -2.84 -6.40 -10.43
N GLU A 59 -3.45 -6.19 -11.60
CA GLU A 59 -2.76 -5.88 -12.85
C GLU A 59 -1.82 -4.67 -12.74
N HIS A 60 -2.28 -3.61 -12.07
CA HIS A 60 -1.51 -2.36 -11.93
C HIS A 60 -0.43 -2.39 -10.84
N VAL A 61 -0.41 -3.42 -9.97
CA VAL A 61 0.52 -3.49 -8.83
C VAL A 61 1.97 -3.55 -9.30
N GLY A 62 2.27 -4.42 -10.26
CA GLY A 62 3.61 -4.59 -10.80
C GLY A 62 4.16 -3.30 -11.44
N PRO A 63 3.46 -2.72 -12.44
CA PRO A 63 3.85 -1.47 -13.07
C PRO A 63 4.02 -0.32 -12.06
N CYS A 64 3.04 -0.11 -11.17
CA CYS A 64 3.12 0.98 -10.19
C CYS A 64 4.26 0.80 -9.19
N LEU A 65 4.59 -0.44 -8.77
CA LEU A 65 5.73 -0.69 -7.87
C LEU A 65 7.09 -0.45 -8.51
N LYS A 66 7.21 -0.60 -9.84
CA LYS A 66 8.44 -0.28 -10.59
C LYS A 66 8.62 1.22 -10.75
N GLN A 67 7.51 1.95 -10.93
CA GLN A 67 7.54 3.38 -11.20
C GLN A 67 7.55 4.24 -9.93
N ALA A 68 6.93 3.78 -8.84
CA ALA A 68 6.86 4.50 -7.57
C ALA A 68 8.23 4.65 -6.90
N LYS A 69 8.57 5.87 -6.49
CA LYS A 69 9.78 6.18 -5.71
C LYS A 69 9.39 6.50 -4.25
N PRO A 70 9.42 5.51 -3.34
CA PRO A 70 9.14 5.74 -1.93
C PRO A 70 10.20 6.63 -1.29
N ARG A 71 9.75 7.69 -0.59
CA ARG A 71 10.65 8.67 0.05
C ARG A 71 11.13 8.21 1.42
N SER A 72 10.27 7.51 2.17
CA SER A 72 10.57 7.02 3.52
C SER A 72 11.20 5.62 3.53
N LEU A 73 12.14 5.39 4.46
CA LEU A 73 12.71 4.07 4.72
C LEU A 73 11.64 3.05 5.12
N MET A 74 10.66 3.49 5.91
CA MET A 74 9.50 2.68 6.30
C MET A 74 8.75 2.18 5.07
N MET A 75 8.41 3.06 4.13
CA MET A 75 7.69 2.66 2.92
C MET A 75 8.55 1.69 2.10
N LYS A 76 9.85 1.94 1.93
CA LYS A 76 10.77 0.99 1.28
C LYS A 76 10.68 -0.40 1.89
N ILE A 77 10.69 -0.51 3.23
CA ILE A 77 10.55 -1.78 3.95
C ILE A 77 9.16 -2.41 3.70
N LEU A 78 8.08 -1.62 3.78
CA LEU A 78 6.71 -2.12 3.57
C LEU A 78 6.51 -2.73 2.17
N LEU A 79 7.17 -2.18 1.15
CA LEU A 79 7.02 -2.66 -0.23
C LEU A 79 7.76 -3.97 -0.52
N ILE A 80 8.73 -4.40 0.29
CA ILE A 80 9.50 -5.64 0.07
C ILE A 80 8.58 -6.87 -0.12
N PRO A 81 7.69 -7.24 0.83
CA PRO A 81 6.84 -8.42 0.68
C PRO A 81 5.77 -8.24 -0.39
N ILE A 82 5.38 -7.00 -0.72
CA ILE A 82 4.44 -6.69 -1.79
C ILE A 82 5.12 -6.99 -3.15
N ARG A 83 6.38 -6.57 -3.33
CA ARG A 83 7.18 -6.89 -4.52
C ARG A 83 7.43 -8.38 -4.67
N MET A 84 7.67 -9.08 -3.58
CA MET A 84 7.80 -10.55 -3.55
C MET A 84 6.46 -11.29 -3.73
N ARG A 85 5.33 -10.57 -3.76
CA ARG A 85 3.96 -11.14 -3.71
C ARG A 85 3.76 -12.13 -2.56
N ASN A 86 4.49 -11.96 -1.47
CA ASN A 86 4.45 -12.86 -0.32
C ASN A 86 3.30 -12.45 0.63
N VAL A 87 2.19 -13.18 0.55
CA VAL A 87 0.98 -12.92 1.33
C VAL A 87 1.23 -13.05 2.84
N THR A 88 2.01 -14.05 3.26
CA THR A 88 2.26 -14.32 4.68
C THR A 88 3.04 -13.19 5.34
N LEU A 89 4.11 -12.72 4.70
CA LEU A 89 4.89 -11.58 5.20
C LEU A 89 4.08 -10.29 5.20
N THR A 90 3.26 -10.08 4.17
CA THR A 90 2.35 -8.93 4.08
C THR A 90 1.35 -8.91 5.24
N MET A 91 0.78 -10.07 5.60
CA MET A 91 -0.11 -10.21 6.76
C MET A 91 0.60 -10.00 8.10
N ALA A 92 1.82 -10.54 8.25
CA ALA A 92 2.63 -10.37 9.46
C ALA A 92 2.93 -8.89 9.74
N LYS A 93 3.31 -8.12 8.70
CA LYS A 93 3.53 -6.67 8.82
C LYS A 93 2.28 -5.92 9.25
N GLY A 94 1.11 -6.30 8.74
CA GLY A 94 -0.16 -5.72 9.14
C GLY A 94 -0.48 -5.88 10.63
N LYS A 95 -0.09 -7.02 11.22
CA LYS A 95 -0.17 -7.23 12.68
C LYS A 95 0.77 -6.30 13.45
N VAL A 96 2.00 -6.11 12.98
CA VAL A 96 2.99 -5.20 13.60
C VAL A 96 2.50 -3.75 13.54
N ILE A 97 1.98 -3.29 12.39
CA ILE A 97 1.42 -1.95 12.26
C ILE A 97 0.22 -1.76 13.20
N SER A 98 -0.67 -2.74 13.27
CA SER A 98 -1.82 -2.71 14.18
C SER A 98 -1.39 -2.65 15.65
N LEU A 99 -0.31 -3.36 16.02
CA LEU A 99 0.28 -3.33 17.36
C LEU A 99 0.84 -1.94 17.68
N VAL A 100 1.66 -1.38 16.78
CA VAL A 100 2.23 -0.03 16.93
C VAL A 100 1.12 1.02 17.05
N LYS A 101 0.04 0.90 16.27
CA LYS A 101 -1.11 1.80 16.32
C LYS A 101 -1.89 1.71 17.63
N SER A 102 -2.05 0.51 18.21
CA SER A 102 -2.72 0.34 19.50
C SER A 102 -1.87 0.79 20.70
N THR A 103 -0.55 0.74 20.58
CA THR A 103 0.36 1.07 21.69
C THR A 103 0.86 2.51 21.64
N ASN A 104 1.01 3.11 20.46
CA ASN A 104 1.55 4.47 20.32
C ASN A 104 0.95 5.21 19.11
N ILE A 105 -0.21 5.83 19.33
CA ILE A 105 -0.95 6.59 18.31
C ILE A 105 -0.13 7.78 17.79
N LYS A 106 0.68 8.43 18.63
CA LYS A 106 1.56 9.55 18.24
C LYS A 106 2.66 9.07 17.30
N LEU A 107 3.32 7.95 17.61
CA LEU A 107 4.31 7.34 16.74
C LEU A 107 3.68 6.92 15.41
N PHE A 108 2.50 6.30 15.42
CA PHE A 108 1.77 5.96 14.19
C PHE A 108 1.45 7.20 13.37
N ALA A 109 0.96 8.29 13.98
CA ALA A 109 0.65 9.55 13.29
C ALA A 109 1.89 10.21 12.68
N THR A 110 3.00 10.27 13.41
CA THR A 110 4.28 10.80 12.92
C THR A 110 4.83 9.95 11.77
N LEU A 111 4.76 8.62 11.87
CA LEU A 111 5.13 7.70 10.80
C LEU A 111 4.21 7.85 9.57
N LYS A 112 2.92 8.18 9.81
CA LYS A 112 1.92 8.44 8.78
C LYS A 112 2.10 9.80 8.09
N ALA A 113 2.71 10.77 8.75
CA ALA A 113 2.99 12.09 8.21
C ALA A 113 4.30 12.13 7.39
N ASN A 114 5.30 11.32 7.78
CA ASN A 114 6.62 11.30 7.16
C ASN A 114 6.79 10.25 6.02
N ARG A 115 5.70 9.67 5.51
CA ARG A 115 5.75 8.53 4.57
C ARG A 115 5.76 8.93 3.10
#